data_AF-A0AAV0S5V7-F1
#
_entry.id   AF-A0AAV0S5V7-F1
#
_cell.length_a   1.000
_cell.length_b   1.000
_cell.length_c   1.000
_cell.angle_alpha   90.00
_cell.angle_beta   90.00
_cell.angle_gamma   90.00
#
_symmetry.space_group_name_H-M   'P 1'
#
loop_
_entity.id
_entity.type
_entity.pdbx_description
1 polymer ?
#
loop_
_entity_poly.entity_id
_entity_poly.type
_entity_poly.pdbx_seq_one_letter_code
_entity_poly.pdbx_strand_id
1 'polypeptide(L)'
;MIGTAGGGSNGLSDWKDSSSSHCSFSGVTCDEDGEVVSLDVSYQNLTGSLPPEIGILRSLSKINISGNNIDGGIPPEISNCTSLISLDFSRNNLSGEIPRGMDQLKDLNHLDLSENQLTGGVPSEMQYMSSLTSLNLSGNKLSGRVPNSGQLLMFDESSYAGNSGLCFSYNGTCSSQKAKANAIENAGHKTTTCFSTLKLVIIVLSLCYQLVQCW
;
A
#
# COMPACT_ATOMS: atom_id res chain seq x y z
N MET A 1 4.29 -8.97 9.11
CA MET A 1 5.47 -9.46 8.36
C MET A 1 4.98 -10.19 7.14
N ILE A 2 5.41 -9.74 5.96
CA ILE A 2 4.98 -10.28 4.67
C ILE A 2 5.66 -11.64 4.39
N GLY A 3 4.92 -12.69 4.02
CA GLY A 3 5.41 -14.02 3.64
C GLY A 3 4.63 -14.63 2.48
N THR A 4 5.07 -15.74 1.88
CA THR A 4 4.36 -16.35 0.72
C THR A 4 3.34 -17.40 1.15
N ALA A 5 2.12 -17.37 0.60
CA ALA A 5 1.16 -18.46 0.75
C ALA A 5 1.43 -19.57 -0.29
N GLY A 6 2.19 -20.60 0.10
CA GLY A 6 2.14 -21.95 -0.49
C GLY A 6 2.53 -22.11 -1.98
N GLY A 7 3.58 -22.90 -2.22
CA GLY A 7 3.70 -23.88 -3.33
C GLY A 7 3.69 -23.43 -4.80
N GLY A 8 3.37 -22.18 -5.14
CA GLY A 8 3.51 -21.62 -6.50
C GLY A 8 4.87 -20.94 -6.68
N SER A 9 5.40 -20.91 -7.91
CA SER A 9 6.71 -20.34 -8.27
C SER A 9 7.04 -19.07 -7.49
N ASN A 10 7.94 -19.17 -6.52
CA ASN A 10 8.27 -18.08 -5.61
C ASN A 10 9.10 -17.04 -6.37
N GLY A 11 8.51 -15.94 -6.84
CA GLY A 11 9.29 -14.80 -7.35
C GLY A 11 10.14 -14.11 -6.28
N LEU A 12 10.12 -14.62 -5.04
CA LEU A 12 11.00 -14.25 -3.93
C LEU A 12 11.91 -15.41 -3.48
N SER A 13 12.21 -16.39 -4.34
CA SER A 13 13.03 -17.54 -3.94
C SER A 13 14.46 -17.19 -3.50
N ASP A 14 15.01 -16.13 -4.08
CA ASP A 14 16.34 -15.56 -3.86
C ASP A 14 16.42 -14.67 -2.60
N TRP A 15 15.29 -14.26 -2.01
CA TRP A 15 15.22 -13.45 -0.78
C TRP A 15 15.57 -14.24 0.50
N LYS A 16 16.03 -15.48 0.35
CA LYS A 16 16.47 -16.36 1.44
C LYS A 16 18.00 -16.47 1.51
N ASP A 17 18.70 -15.93 0.51
CA ASP A 17 20.14 -15.98 0.45
C ASP A 17 20.74 -14.76 1.16
N SER A 18 21.22 -14.97 2.38
CA SER A 18 21.89 -13.92 3.17
C SER A 18 23.29 -13.60 2.67
N SER A 19 23.79 -14.31 1.65
CA SER A 19 25.12 -14.09 1.07
C SER A 19 25.10 -13.18 -0.16
N SER A 20 23.92 -12.91 -0.72
CA SER A 20 23.76 -12.03 -1.88
C SER A 20 23.38 -10.61 -1.46
N SER A 21 23.82 -9.64 -2.27
CA SER A 21 23.46 -8.22 -2.07
C SER A 21 21.95 -8.05 -2.24
N HIS A 22 21.32 -7.20 -1.43
CA HIS A 22 19.89 -6.89 -1.55
C HIS A 22 19.49 -6.38 -2.93
N CYS A 23 20.42 -5.74 -3.64
CA CYS A 23 20.23 -5.27 -5.02
C CYS A 23 20.14 -6.39 -6.07
N SER A 24 20.47 -7.63 -5.69
CA SER A 24 20.36 -8.80 -6.56
C SER A 24 19.02 -9.53 -6.41
N PHE A 25 18.20 -9.13 -5.44
CA PHE A 25 16.92 -9.75 -5.18
C PHE A 25 15.89 -9.41 -6.27
N SER A 26 15.16 -10.43 -6.69
CA SER A 26 14.06 -10.31 -7.64
C SER A 26 13.06 -9.28 -7.16
N GLY A 27 12.74 -8.31 -8.01
CA GLY A 27 11.85 -7.21 -7.68
C GLY A 27 12.52 -6.01 -7.00
N VAL A 28 13.83 -6.07 -6.68
CA VAL A 28 14.58 -4.94 -6.11
C VAL A 28 15.42 -4.29 -7.20
N THR A 29 15.33 -2.97 -7.32
CA THR A 29 16.26 -2.16 -8.11
C THR A 29 16.97 -1.19 -7.19
N CYS A 30 18.30 -1.14 -7.30
CA CYS A 30 19.12 -0.16 -6.63
C CYS A 30 19.68 0.89 -7.59
N ASP A 31 20.07 2.04 -7.05
CA ASP A 31 20.91 3.03 -7.76
C ASP A 31 22.41 2.66 -7.72
N GLU A 32 23.25 3.59 -8.19
CA GLU A 32 24.71 3.44 -8.26
C GLU A 32 25.37 3.33 -6.87
N ASP A 33 24.74 3.88 -5.84
CA ASP A 33 25.21 3.84 -4.45
C ASP A 33 24.71 2.57 -3.71
N GLY A 34 23.88 1.76 -4.37
CA GLY A 34 23.32 0.54 -3.80
C GLY A 34 22.07 0.78 -2.95
N GLU A 35 21.48 1.97 -3.00
CA GLU A 35 20.25 2.29 -2.30
C GLU A 35 19.03 1.78 -3.07
N VAL A 36 18.03 1.24 -2.37
CA VAL A 36 16.82 0.70 -3.01
C VAL A 36 15.95 1.84 -3.55
N VAL A 37 15.83 1.92 -4.87
CA VAL A 37 15.02 2.95 -5.56
C VAL A 37 13.70 2.42 -6.11
N SER A 38 13.58 1.11 -6.33
CA SER A 38 12.34 0.48 -6.76
C SER A 38 12.14 -0.88 -6.09
N LEU A 39 10.92 -1.15 -5.65
CA LEU A 39 10.49 -2.44 -5.14
C LEU A 39 9.21 -2.88 -5.87
N ASP A 40 9.29 -3.93 -6.69
CA ASP A 40 8.14 -4.56 -7.34
C ASP A 40 8.06 -6.04 -6.97
N VAL A 41 7.09 -6.35 -6.11
CA VAL A 41 6.77 -7.72 -5.68
C VAL A 41 5.29 -8.01 -5.91
N SER A 42 4.74 -7.42 -6.97
CA SER A 42 3.34 -7.60 -7.37
C SER A 42 3.06 -9.03 -7.84
N TYR A 43 1.83 -9.50 -7.58
CA TYR A 43 1.33 -10.82 -8.01
C TYR A 43 2.20 -12.02 -7.56
N GLN A 44 2.73 -11.97 -6.34
CA GLN A 44 3.60 -13.01 -5.76
C GLN A 44 2.90 -13.89 -4.70
N ASN A 45 1.57 -13.80 -4.56
CA ASN A 45 0.80 -14.49 -3.51
C ASN A 45 1.35 -14.23 -2.09
N LEU A 46 1.84 -13.01 -1.86
CA LEU A 46 2.33 -12.59 -0.55
C LEU A 46 1.17 -12.44 0.44
N THR A 47 1.45 -12.60 1.73
CA THR A 47 0.52 -12.63 2.86
C THR A 47 1.15 -11.91 4.04
N GLY A 48 0.39 -11.57 5.07
CA GLY A 48 0.93 -10.91 6.27
C GLY A 48 1.13 -9.41 6.07
N SER A 49 1.61 -8.72 7.12
CA SER A 49 1.58 -7.25 7.16
C SER A 49 2.84 -6.54 6.71
N LEU A 50 2.66 -5.35 6.12
CA LEU A 50 3.72 -4.39 5.82
C LEU A 50 4.51 -4.01 7.09
N PRO A 51 5.86 -4.08 7.06
CA PRO A 51 6.70 -3.71 8.19
C PRO A 51 6.91 -2.18 8.26
N PRO A 52 6.91 -1.55 9.45
CA PRO A 52 7.26 -0.14 9.66
C PRO A 52 8.63 0.25 9.08
N GLU A 53 9.56 -0.69 9.03
CA GLU A 53 10.92 -0.50 8.54
C GLU A 53 11.00 -0.15 7.06
N ILE A 54 9.89 -0.24 6.31
CA ILE A 54 9.80 0.33 4.96
C ILE A 54 10.22 1.81 4.95
N GLY A 55 9.96 2.55 6.03
CA GLY A 55 10.34 3.96 6.17
C GLY A 55 11.85 4.22 6.24
N ILE A 56 12.69 3.18 6.29
CA ILE A 56 14.15 3.30 6.22
C ILE A 56 14.61 3.56 4.77
N LEU A 57 13.84 3.12 3.78
CA LEU A 57 14.19 3.22 2.36
C LEU A 57 13.93 4.64 1.82
N ARG A 58 14.75 5.61 2.26
CA ARG A 58 14.57 7.04 1.94
C ARG A 58 14.67 7.34 0.45
N SER A 59 15.50 6.58 -0.29
CA SER A 59 15.68 6.69 -1.74
C SER A 59 14.59 5.98 -2.56
N LEU A 60 13.65 5.29 -1.92
CA LEU A 60 12.61 4.54 -2.61
C LEU A 60 11.72 5.47 -3.42
N SER A 61 11.74 5.29 -4.74
CA SER A 61 10.97 6.11 -5.69
C SER A 61 9.70 5.40 -6.18
N LYS A 62 9.70 4.07 -6.22
CA LYS A 62 8.58 3.26 -6.69
C LYS A 62 8.39 2.06 -5.80
N ILE A 63 7.15 1.82 -5.38
CA ILE A 63 6.77 0.59 -4.70
C ILE A 63 5.48 0.03 -5.29
N ASN A 64 5.54 -1.24 -5.68
CA ASN A 64 4.42 -1.99 -6.20
C ASN A 64 4.31 -3.33 -5.45
N ILE A 65 3.24 -3.49 -4.67
CA ILE A 65 2.91 -4.74 -3.97
C ILE A 65 1.54 -5.27 -4.41
N SER A 66 1.01 -4.77 -5.52
CA SER A 66 -0.37 -5.04 -5.91
C SER A 66 -0.63 -6.50 -6.25
N GLY A 67 -1.88 -6.92 -6.13
CA GLY A 67 -2.30 -8.28 -6.49
C GLY A 67 -1.73 -9.36 -5.56
N ASN A 68 -1.67 -9.07 -4.26
CA ASN A 68 -1.22 -10.01 -3.23
C ASN A 68 -2.34 -10.22 -2.19
N ASN A 69 -2.03 -10.95 -1.12
CA ASN A 69 -2.90 -11.19 0.03
C ASN A 69 -2.37 -10.50 1.31
N ILE A 70 -1.65 -9.38 1.17
CA ILE A 70 -1.05 -8.63 2.28
C ILE A 70 -2.16 -8.05 3.16
N ASP A 71 -2.01 -8.18 4.48
CA ASP A 71 -3.02 -7.77 5.47
C ASP A 71 -2.48 -6.73 6.46
N GLY A 72 -3.26 -6.39 7.48
CA GLY A 72 -2.89 -5.38 8.47
C GLY A 72 -2.98 -3.95 7.91
N GLY A 73 -2.45 -2.99 8.67
CA GLY A 73 -2.48 -1.57 8.31
C GLY A 73 -1.31 -1.15 7.42
N ILE A 74 -1.50 -0.05 6.70
CA ILE A 74 -0.39 0.67 6.07
C ILE A 74 0.42 1.33 7.20
N PRO A 75 1.72 1.05 7.35
CA PRO A 75 2.54 1.67 8.39
C PRO A 75 2.69 3.18 8.11
N PRO A 76 2.46 4.06 9.10
CA PRO A 76 2.65 5.50 8.94
C PRO A 76 4.06 5.88 8.48
N GLU A 77 5.05 5.06 8.81
CA GLU A 77 6.44 5.20 8.40
C GLU A 77 6.63 5.22 6.88
N ILE A 78 5.65 4.80 6.07
CA ILE A 78 5.70 5.00 4.61
C ILE A 78 5.91 6.47 4.23
N SER A 79 5.43 7.42 5.06
CA SER A 79 5.62 8.86 4.85
C SER A 79 7.09 9.30 4.96
N ASN A 80 7.98 8.44 5.47
CA ASN A 80 9.42 8.70 5.53
C ASN A 80 10.12 8.50 4.18
N CYS A 81 9.51 7.78 3.23
CA CYS A 81 10.07 7.53 1.91
C CYS A 81 9.81 8.75 1.00
N THR A 82 10.42 9.89 1.33
CA THR A 82 10.09 11.20 0.74
C THR A 82 10.37 11.29 -0.76
N SER A 83 11.20 10.40 -1.30
CA SER A 83 11.48 10.30 -2.75
C SER A 83 10.43 9.49 -3.53
N LEU A 84 9.36 9.00 -2.88
CA LEU A 84 8.32 8.23 -3.56
C LEU A 84 7.60 9.05 -4.62
N ILE A 85 7.55 8.49 -5.83
CA ILE A 85 6.84 9.02 -7.00
C ILE A 85 5.62 8.14 -7.31
N SER A 86 5.71 6.83 -7.07
CA SER A 86 4.64 5.88 -7.36
C SER A 86 4.46 4.87 -6.25
N LEU A 87 3.23 4.72 -5.76
CA LEU A 87 2.83 3.73 -4.76
C LEU A 87 1.58 3.00 -5.26
N ASP A 88 1.71 1.70 -5.53
CA ASP A 88 0.60 0.82 -5.88
C ASP A 88 0.49 -0.34 -4.87
N PHE A 89 -0.49 -0.21 -3.97
CA PHE A 89 -0.85 -1.21 -2.96
C PHE A 89 -2.20 -1.86 -3.28
N SER A 90 -2.71 -1.69 -4.50
CA SER A 90 -4.04 -2.15 -4.89
C SER A 90 -4.20 -3.67 -4.80
N ARG A 91 -5.44 -4.16 -4.76
CA ARG A 91 -5.76 -5.60 -4.80
C ARG A 91 -5.04 -6.39 -3.71
N ASN A 92 -5.27 -6.01 -2.46
CA ASN A 92 -4.73 -6.66 -1.25
C ASN A 92 -5.82 -6.77 -0.16
N ASN A 93 -5.44 -7.22 1.03
CA ASN A 93 -6.32 -7.28 2.22
C ASN A 93 -5.96 -6.20 3.26
N LEU A 94 -5.38 -5.07 2.84
CA LEU A 94 -4.97 -3.99 3.75
C LEU A 94 -6.19 -3.41 4.47
N SER A 95 -6.05 -3.10 5.75
CA SER A 95 -7.12 -2.67 6.66
C SER A 95 -6.67 -1.47 7.49
N GLY A 96 -7.50 -0.98 8.42
CA GLY A 96 -7.20 0.22 9.19
C GLY A 96 -7.39 1.50 8.38
N GLU A 97 -6.80 2.60 8.82
CA GLU A 97 -6.94 3.91 8.17
C GLU A 97 -5.81 4.17 7.16
N ILE A 98 -6.05 5.06 6.19
CA ILE A 98 -4.97 5.67 5.41
C ILE A 98 -4.14 6.53 6.39
N PRO A 99 -2.82 6.32 6.51
CA PRO A 99 -2.03 7.03 7.50
C PRO A 99 -2.08 8.55 7.32
N ARG A 100 -2.00 9.27 8.43
CA ARG A 100 -1.68 10.70 8.40
C ARG A 100 -0.24 10.89 7.98
N GLY A 101 0.09 12.04 7.41
CA GLY A 101 1.46 12.33 6.94
C GLY A 101 1.72 11.92 5.49
N MET A 102 0.73 11.40 4.75
CA MET A 102 0.86 11.17 3.30
C MET A 102 1.22 12.45 2.54
N ASP A 103 0.87 13.61 3.08
CA ASP A 103 1.25 14.92 2.55
C ASP A 103 2.76 15.19 2.58
N GLN A 104 3.55 14.42 3.33
CA GLN A 104 5.02 14.50 3.33
C GLN A 104 5.65 13.93 2.06
N LEU A 105 4.92 13.10 1.31
CA LEU A 105 5.37 12.53 0.03
C LEU A 105 5.20 13.57 -1.08
N LYS A 106 6.02 14.61 -1.06
CA LYS A 106 5.89 15.81 -1.93
C LYS A 106 6.03 15.50 -3.43
N ASP A 107 6.73 14.43 -3.77
CA ASP A 107 6.97 14.02 -5.16
C ASP A 107 6.00 12.92 -5.64
N LEU A 108 5.09 12.46 -4.77
CA LEU A 108 4.18 11.37 -5.11
C LEU A 108 3.21 11.80 -6.21
N ASN A 109 3.29 11.11 -7.33
CA ASN A 109 2.52 11.38 -8.53
C ASN A 109 1.37 10.38 -8.73
N HIS A 110 1.60 9.12 -8.36
CA HIS A 110 0.63 8.04 -8.49
C HIS A 110 0.42 7.32 -7.16
N LEU A 111 -0.85 7.26 -6.72
CA LEU A 111 -1.29 6.57 -5.52
C LEU A 111 -2.49 5.68 -5.83
N ASP A 112 -2.28 4.36 -5.82
CA ASP A 112 -3.34 3.37 -5.92
C ASP A 112 -3.43 2.52 -4.64
N LEU A 113 -4.53 2.68 -3.92
CA LEU A 113 -4.91 1.90 -2.73
C LEU A 113 -6.20 1.10 -2.96
N SER A 114 -6.63 0.97 -4.21
CA SER A 114 -7.94 0.41 -4.55
C SER A 114 -8.04 -1.09 -4.26
N GLU A 115 -9.26 -1.60 -4.16
CA GLU A 115 -9.54 -3.03 -3.93
C GLU A 115 -8.82 -3.55 -2.66
N ASN A 116 -9.08 -2.90 -1.53
CA ASN A 116 -8.57 -3.24 -0.20
C ASN A 116 -9.73 -3.20 0.83
N GLN A 117 -9.40 -3.26 2.12
CA GLN A 117 -10.35 -3.20 3.24
C GLN A 117 -10.13 -1.96 4.12
N LEU A 118 -9.58 -0.87 3.56
CA LEU A 118 -9.28 0.36 4.30
C LEU A 118 -10.56 1.03 4.81
N THR A 119 -10.47 1.61 6.00
CA THR A 119 -11.56 2.24 6.77
C THR A 119 -11.18 3.67 7.15
N GLY A 120 -12.04 4.36 7.90
CA GLY A 120 -11.83 5.77 8.26
C GLY A 120 -12.11 6.71 7.08
N GLY A 121 -11.70 7.97 7.21
CA GLY A 121 -11.87 8.98 6.17
C GLY A 121 -10.65 9.17 5.30
N VAL A 122 -10.83 9.84 4.16
CA VAL A 122 -9.71 10.34 3.34
C VAL A 122 -9.01 11.44 4.13
N PRO A 123 -7.71 11.32 4.47
CA PRO A 123 -6.99 12.33 5.24
C PRO A 123 -7.02 13.69 4.55
N SER A 124 -7.47 14.72 5.28
CA SER A 124 -7.62 16.07 4.74
C SER A 124 -6.31 16.69 4.26
N GLU A 125 -5.20 16.27 4.84
CA GLU A 125 -3.84 16.71 4.58
C GLU A 125 -3.40 16.34 3.15
N MET A 126 -3.99 15.30 2.56
CA MET A 126 -3.73 14.94 1.15
C MET A 126 -4.13 16.06 0.17
N GLN A 127 -4.93 17.05 0.60
CA GLN A 127 -5.18 18.26 -0.19
C GLN A 127 -3.90 19.04 -0.54
N TYR A 128 -2.82 18.84 0.22
CA TYR A 128 -1.54 19.53 0.05
C TYR A 128 -0.54 18.74 -0.84
N MET A 129 -0.93 17.58 -1.39
CA MET A 129 -0.08 16.75 -2.25
C MET A 129 -0.09 17.25 -3.69
N SER A 130 0.45 18.43 -3.95
CA SER A 130 0.34 19.13 -5.25
C SER A 130 0.89 18.38 -6.47
N SER A 131 1.77 17.39 -6.27
CA SER A 131 2.37 16.59 -7.35
C SER A 131 1.52 15.39 -7.77
N LEU A 132 0.48 15.05 -7.00
CA LEU A 132 -0.34 13.87 -7.20
C LEU A 132 -1.26 14.05 -8.41
N THR A 133 -1.05 13.31 -9.49
CA THR A 133 -1.87 13.40 -10.71
C THR A 133 -2.75 12.18 -10.92
N SER A 134 -2.54 11.11 -10.16
CA SER A 134 -3.34 9.89 -10.24
C SER A 134 -3.63 9.38 -8.83
N LEU A 135 -4.92 9.26 -8.52
CA LEU A 135 -5.43 8.77 -7.24
C LEU A 135 -6.50 7.70 -7.50
N ASN A 136 -6.38 6.56 -6.84
CA ASN A 136 -7.41 5.53 -6.84
C ASN A 136 -7.56 4.93 -5.43
N LEU A 137 -8.67 5.24 -4.79
CA LEU A 137 -9.09 4.74 -3.47
C LEU A 137 -10.33 3.85 -3.56
N SER A 138 -10.74 3.47 -4.79
CA SER A 138 -11.99 2.76 -5.04
C SER A 138 -11.99 1.35 -4.43
N GLY A 139 -13.17 0.79 -4.18
CA GLY A 139 -13.29 -0.58 -3.66
C GLY A 139 -12.67 -0.76 -2.27
N ASN A 140 -12.93 0.17 -1.36
CA ASN A 140 -12.55 0.09 0.06
C ASN A 140 -13.81 0.24 0.96
N LYS A 141 -13.61 0.40 2.27
CA LYS A 141 -14.64 0.68 3.28
C LYS A 141 -14.48 2.08 3.88
N LEU A 142 -13.99 3.04 3.08
CA LEU A 142 -13.82 4.42 3.52
C LEU A 142 -15.17 5.08 3.81
N SER A 143 -15.15 6.04 4.73
CA SER A 143 -16.34 6.71 5.23
C SER A 143 -16.12 8.17 5.56
N GLY A 144 -17.21 8.93 5.66
CA GLY A 144 -17.15 10.36 5.97
C GLY A 144 -17.07 11.23 4.72
N ARG A 145 -16.83 12.52 4.94
CA ARG A 145 -16.80 13.51 3.85
C ARG A 145 -15.47 13.43 3.11
N VAL A 146 -15.53 13.30 1.78
CA VAL A 146 -14.36 13.48 0.93
C VAL A 146 -13.94 14.96 0.97
N PRO A 147 -12.69 15.29 1.34
CA PRO A 147 -12.21 16.67 1.30
C PRO A 147 -12.38 17.25 -0.11
N ASN A 148 -12.99 18.43 -0.19
CA ASN A 148 -13.30 19.11 -1.44
C ASN A 148 -12.46 20.39 -1.60
N SER A 149 -11.17 20.27 -1.32
CA SER A 149 -10.20 21.37 -1.41
C SER A 149 -8.83 20.87 -1.88
N GLY A 150 -8.00 21.81 -2.34
CA GLY A 150 -6.62 21.53 -2.78
C GLY A 150 -6.55 20.49 -3.91
N GLN A 151 -5.54 19.62 -3.86
CA GLN A 151 -5.32 18.61 -4.89
C GLN A 151 -6.50 17.62 -5.01
N LEU A 152 -7.18 17.31 -3.91
CA LEU A 152 -8.26 16.32 -3.91
C LEU A 152 -9.48 16.74 -4.74
N LEU A 153 -9.63 18.04 -5.05
CA LEU A 153 -10.65 18.54 -5.98
C LEU A 153 -10.43 18.11 -7.43
N MET A 154 -9.21 17.72 -7.79
CA MET A 154 -8.83 17.40 -9.17
C MET A 154 -9.21 15.97 -9.58
N PHE A 155 -9.65 15.14 -8.63
CA PHE A 155 -9.96 13.73 -8.89
C PHE A 155 -11.47 13.50 -9.00
N ASP A 156 -11.84 12.72 -10.00
CA ASP A 156 -13.23 12.35 -10.26
C ASP A 156 -13.79 11.43 -9.17
N GLU A 157 -15.12 11.38 -9.05
CA GLU A 157 -15.81 10.48 -8.13
C GLU A 157 -15.46 8.99 -8.34
N SER A 158 -14.99 8.63 -9.53
CA SER A 158 -14.53 7.28 -9.87
C SER A 158 -13.33 6.84 -9.02
N SER A 159 -12.43 7.76 -8.69
CA SER A 159 -11.29 7.53 -7.79
C SER A 159 -11.72 7.08 -6.39
N TYR A 160 -13.00 7.28 -6.03
CA TYR A 160 -13.54 6.94 -4.72
C TYR A 160 -14.66 5.89 -4.79
N ALA A 161 -14.95 5.37 -5.99
CA ALA A 161 -16.09 4.48 -6.24
C ALA A 161 -16.08 3.24 -5.34
N GLY A 162 -17.26 2.72 -4.98
CA GLY A 162 -17.37 1.51 -4.17
C GLY A 162 -17.15 1.70 -2.67
N ASN A 163 -16.85 2.92 -2.20
CA ASN A 163 -16.82 3.27 -0.78
C ASN A 163 -18.19 3.80 -0.33
N SER A 164 -19.09 2.90 0.09
CA SER A 164 -20.48 3.27 0.43
C SER A 164 -20.63 4.26 1.59
N GLY A 165 -19.62 4.37 2.47
CA GLY A 165 -19.62 5.32 3.57
C GLY A 165 -19.17 6.72 3.20
N LEU A 166 -18.58 6.92 2.01
CA LEU A 166 -18.11 8.24 1.57
C LEU A 166 -19.28 9.10 1.10
N CYS A 167 -19.18 10.39 1.39
CA CYS A 167 -20.06 11.40 0.83
C CYS A 167 -19.30 12.58 0.26
N PHE A 168 -19.90 13.16 -0.76
CA PHE A 168 -19.39 14.34 -1.44
C PHE A 168 -20.25 15.54 -1.07
N SER A 169 -19.61 16.70 -0.91
CA SER A 169 -20.30 17.93 -0.59
C SER A 169 -20.83 18.59 -1.87
N TYR A 170 -22.14 18.49 -2.10
CA TYR A 170 -22.83 19.30 -3.11
C TYR A 170 -23.75 20.31 -2.42
N ASN A 171 -23.57 21.60 -2.71
CA ASN A 171 -24.36 22.69 -2.14
C ASN A 171 -24.48 22.63 -0.59
N GLY A 172 -23.38 22.27 0.09
CA GLY A 172 -23.31 22.17 1.54
C GLY A 172 -23.91 20.89 2.14
N THR A 173 -24.53 20.02 1.33
CA THR A 173 -25.10 18.74 1.78
C THR A 173 -24.19 17.57 1.43
N CYS A 174 -24.04 16.64 2.38
CA CYS A 174 -23.28 15.39 2.24
C CYS A 174 -24.20 14.37 1.54
N SER A 175 -23.97 14.14 0.24
CA SER A 175 -24.68 13.12 -0.53
C SER A 175 -23.78 11.90 -0.68
N SER A 176 -24.18 10.76 -0.11
CA SER A 176 -23.47 9.50 -0.32
C SER A 176 -23.47 9.13 -1.81
N GLN A 177 -22.42 8.48 -2.30
CA GLN A 177 -22.48 7.90 -3.65
C GLN A 177 -23.68 6.96 -3.71
N LYS A 178 -24.65 7.26 -4.56
CA LYS A 178 -25.80 6.37 -4.79
C LYS A 178 -25.24 5.05 -5.30
N ALA A 179 -25.28 4.02 -4.47
CA ALA A 179 -24.91 2.67 -4.87
C ALA A 179 -25.77 2.26 -6.07
N LYS A 180 -25.17 2.14 -7.26
CA LYS A 180 -25.71 1.27 -8.30
C LYS A 180 -25.46 -0.15 -7.83
N ALA A 181 -26.42 -0.70 -7.08
CA ALA A 181 -26.38 -2.06 -6.60
C ALA A 181 -26.51 -3.03 -7.79
N ASN A 182 -25.40 -3.61 -8.23
CA ASN A 182 -25.41 -4.90 -8.91
C ASN A 182 -24.95 -5.93 -7.88
N ALA A 183 -25.91 -6.52 -7.17
CA ALA A 183 -25.66 -7.67 -6.32
C ALA A 183 -25.49 -8.90 -7.22
N ILE A 184 -24.26 -9.41 -7.32
CA ILE A 184 -24.03 -10.81 -7.70
C ILE A 184 -23.69 -11.53 -6.41
N GLU A 185 -24.67 -12.26 -5.88
CA GLU A 185 -24.44 -13.30 -4.87
C GLU A 185 -23.50 -14.34 -5.48
N ASN A 186 -22.34 -14.56 -4.87
CA ASN A 186 -21.58 -15.79 -5.06
C ASN A 186 -21.17 -16.36 -3.71
N ALA A 187 -21.48 -17.63 -3.57
CA ALA A 187 -21.52 -18.40 -2.35
C ALA A 187 -20.13 -18.82 -1.85
N GLY A 188 -20.00 -18.87 -0.51
CA GLY A 188 -19.25 -19.91 0.18
C GLY A 188 -17.72 -19.78 0.24
N HIS A 189 -17.21 -18.88 1.10
CA HIS A 189 -15.82 -18.99 1.55
C HIS A 189 -15.76 -19.92 2.77
N LYS A 190 -15.24 -21.15 2.58
CA LYS A 190 -14.92 -22.06 3.69
C LYS A 190 -13.80 -21.44 4.53
N THR A 191 -14.04 -21.33 5.83
CA THR A 191 -13.05 -20.92 6.82
C THR A 191 -12.10 -22.10 7.08
N THR A 192 -10.86 -21.97 6.62
CA THR A 192 -9.78 -22.86 7.04
C THR A 192 -8.87 -22.08 7.98
N THR A 193 -8.98 -22.37 9.27
CA THR A 193 -8.01 -21.97 10.28
C THR A 193 -6.67 -22.63 9.98
N CYS A 194 -5.61 -21.84 9.79
CA CYS A 194 -4.26 -22.35 9.59
C CYS A 194 -3.39 -22.00 10.80
N PHE A 195 -2.77 -23.02 11.37
CA PHE A 195 -1.90 -22.92 12.54
C PHE A 195 -0.65 -22.12 12.21
N SER A 196 -0.28 -21.24 13.15
CA SER A 196 0.96 -20.48 13.14
C SER A 196 2.17 -21.41 13.16
N THR A 197 2.99 -21.38 12.11
CA THR A 197 4.41 -21.70 12.25
C THR A 197 5.25 -20.64 11.58
N LEU A 198 5.93 -19.91 12.44
CA LEU A 198 7.08 -19.03 12.26
C LEU A 198 7.99 -19.45 11.11
N LYS A 199 8.21 -18.53 10.15
CA LYS A 199 9.48 -18.26 9.45
C LYS A 199 9.26 -17.25 8.31
N LEU A 200 9.59 -15.98 8.57
CA LEU A 200 10.16 -15.01 7.61
C LEU A 200 10.44 -13.71 8.36
N VAL A 201 11.44 -13.79 9.25
CA VAL A 201 11.92 -12.68 10.10
C VAL A 201 13.19 -12.04 9.49
N ILE A 202 13.63 -12.49 8.31
CA ILE A 202 14.95 -12.13 7.76
C ILE A 202 14.89 -10.89 6.85
N ILE A 203 13.74 -10.57 6.24
CA ILE A 203 13.66 -9.51 5.21
C ILE A 203 13.90 -8.10 5.78
N VAL A 204 13.45 -7.85 7.00
CA VAL A 204 13.63 -6.56 7.67
C VAL A 204 14.85 -6.57 8.58
N LEU A 205 15.13 -7.69 9.27
CA LEU A 205 16.30 -7.78 10.13
C LEU A 205 17.62 -7.89 9.36
N SER A 206 17.68 -8.41 8.14
CA SER A 206 18.93 -8.41 7.36
C SER A 206 19.26 -7.04 6.76
N LEU A 207 18.25 -6.26 6.36
CA LEU A 207 18.45 -4.84 6.01
C LEU A 207 18.80 -4.01 7.25
N CYS A 208 18.16 -4.24 8.42
CA CYS A 208 18.54 -3.60 9.67
C CYS A 208 19.90 -4.05 10.23
N TYR A 209 20.30 -5.31 10.08
CA TYR A 209 21.58 -5.83 10.59
C TYR A 209 22.77 -5.27 9.79
N GLN A 210 22.60 -5.07 8.47
CA GLN A 210 23.64 -4.47 7.63
C GLN A 210 23.72 -2.93 7.81
N LEU A 211 22.62 -2.25 8.10
CA LEU A 211 22.60 -0.79 8.30
C LEU A 211 23.01 -0.33 9.72
N VAL A 212 22.95 -1.19 10.74
CA VAL A 212 23.34 -0.86 12.13
C VAL A 212 24.83 -1.09 12.42
N GLN A 213 25.60 -1.71 11.53
CA GLN A 213 27.05 -1.97 11.73
C GLN A 213 27.99 -0.95 11.07
N CYS A 214 27.49 0.19 10.59
CA CYS A 214 28.30 1.27 9.99
C CYS A 214 28.53 2.50 10.89
N TRP A 215 28.40 2.38 12.23
CA TRP A 215 28.93 3.34 13.22
C TRP A 215 29.53 2.61 14.42
#